data_AF-A0A524FSE6-F1
#
_entry.id   AF-A0A524FSE6-F1
#
_cell.length_a   1.000
_cell.length_b   1.000
_cell.length_c   1.000
_cell.angle_alpha   90.00
_cell.angle_beta   90.00
_cell.angle_gamma   90.00
#
_symmetry.space_group_name_H-M   'P 1'
#
loop_
_entity.id
_entity.type
_entity.pdbx_description
1 polymer ?
#
loop_
_entity_poly.entity_id
_entity_poly.type
_entity_poly.pdbx_seq_one_letter_code
_entity_poly.pdbx_strand_id
1 'polypeptide(L)' 'MGLLKKLGIILLLYVLLGIVWSVMRQFSIVPEPGGLDGPLNLIYILFEPISFIYFIIVISLGLYTP' A
#
# COMPACT_ATOMS: atom_id res chain seq x y z
N MET A 1 -5.34 -23.68 -15.16
CA MET A 1 -4.40 -22.53 -15.14
C MET A 1 -3.20 -22.93 -14.29
N GLY A 2 -1.96 -22.77 -14.77
CA GLY A 2 -0.76 -23.24 -14.03
C GLY A 2 -0.47 -22.42 -12.77
N LEU A 3 0.11 -23.06 -11.74
CA LEU A 3 0.39 -22.46 -10.42
C LEU A 3 1.20 -21.16 -10.51
N LEU A 4 2.24 -21.13 -11.34
CA LEU A 4 3.09 -19.95 -11.58
C LEU A 4 2.28 -18.75 -12.07
N LYS A 5 1.36 -18.96 -13.02
CA LYS A 5 0.49 -17.88 -13.54
C LYS A 5 -0.44 -17.35 -12.45
N LYS A 6 -0.96 -18.23 -11.58
CA LYS A 6 -1.83 -17.85 -10.47
C LYS A 6 -1.07 -17.01 -9.43
N LEU A 7 0.13 -17.43 -9.04
CA LEU A 7 0.98 -16.69 -8.11
C LEU A 7 1.36 -15.32 -8.68
N GLY A 8 1.71 -15.24 -9.96
CA GLY A 8 2.00 -13.96 -10.63
C GLY A 8 0.82 -12.99 -10.59
N ILE A 9 -0.40 -13.49 -10.82
CA ILE A 9 -1.62 -12.67 -10.72
C ILE A 9 -1.85 -12.20 -9.27
N ILE A 10 -1.68 -13.08 -8.28
CA ILE A 10 -1.85 -12.71 -6.86
C ILE A 10 -0.85 -11.63 -6.47
N LEU A 11 0.42 -11.75 -6.87
CA LEU A 11 1.46 -10.75 -6.64
C LEU A 11 1.13 -9.42 -7.32
N LEU A 12 0.68 -9.46 -8.57
CA LEU A 12 0.26 -8.26 -9.29
C LEU A 12 -0.90 -7.56 -8.57
N LEU A 13 -1.92 -8.31 -8.15
CA LEU A 13 -3.06 -7.76 -7.40
C LEU A 13 -2.62 -7.16 -6.07
N TYR A 14 -1.72 -7.83 -5.36
CA TYR A 14 -1.15 -7.33 -4.11
C TYR A 14 -0.44 -5.98 -4.30
N VAL A 15 0.38 -5.85 -5.36
CA VAL A 15 1.06 -4.59 -5.70
C VAL A 15 0.05 -3.49 -6.04
N LEU A 16 -0.94 -3.78 -6.90
CA LEU A 16 -1.96 -2.81 -7.29
C LEU A 16 -2.77 -2.31 -6.08
N LEU A 17 -3.20 -3.21 -5.20
CA LEU A 17 -3.92 -2.86 -3.98
C LEU A 17 -3.05 -2.01 -3.03
N GLY A 18 -1.77 -2.34 -2.90
CA GLY A 18 -0.84 -1.57 -2.08
C GLY A 18 -0.59 -0.15 -2.62
N ILE A 19 -0.56 0.04 -3.94
CA ILE A 19 -0.47 1.38 -4.55
C ILE A 19 -1.74 2.18 -4.25
N VAL A 20 -2.93 1.61 -4.50
CA VAL A 20 -4.21 2.28 -4.21
C VAL A 20 -4.31 2.66 -2.74
N TRP A 21 -3.96 1.74 -1.84
CA TRP A 21 -3.88 1.99 -0.41
C TRP A 21 -2.98 3.19 -0.07
N SER A 22 -1.79 3.23 -0.67
CA SER A 22 -0.82 4.30 -0.42
C SER A 22 -1.33 5.67 -0.88
N VAL A 23 -2.00 5.70 -2.04
CA VAL A 23 -2.68 6.89 -2.56
C VAL A 23 -3.78 7.35 -1.60
N MET A 24 -4.63 6.42 -1.12
CA MET A 24 -5.72 6.77 -0.20
C MET A 24 -5.20 7.35 1.12
N ARG A 25 -4.05 6.88 1.63
CA ARG A 25 -3.40 7.48 2.80
C ARG A 25 -2.84 8.87 2.51
N GLN A 26 -2.23 9.09 1.34
CA GLN A 26 -1.73 10.42 0.96
C GLN A 26 -2.86 11.47 0.90
N PHE A 27 -4.05 11.08 0.46
CA PHE A 27 -5.22 11.97 0.42
C PHE A 27 -6.02 12.00 1.74
N SER A 28 -5.48 11.44 2.84
CA SER A 28 -6.16 11.36 4.14
C SER A 28 -7.57 10.73 4.09
N ILE A 29 -7.84 9.89 3.09
CA ILE A 29 -9.10 9.14 2.97
C ILE A 29 -9.13 8.02 4.01
N VAL A 30 -7.97 7.41 4.26
CA VAL A 30 -7.78 6.39 5.29
C VAL A 30 -7.19 7.08 6.53
N PRO A 31 -7.82 6.93 7.71
CA PRO A 31 -7.29 7.52 8.93
C PRO A 31 -5.96 6.85 9.33
N GLU A 32 -5.09 7.62 9.98
CA GLU A 32 -3.85 7.13 10.56
C GLU A 32 -4.10 6.03 11.60
N PRO A 33 -3.18 5.06 11.76
CA PRO A 33 -3.36 3.95 12.66
C PRO A 33 -3.32 4.45 14.12
N GLY A 34 -4.46 4.36 14.80
CA GLY A 34 -4.65 4.89 16.16
C GLY A 34 -4.26 3.94 17.30
N GLY A 35 -3.36 2.98 17.09
CA GLY A 35 -2.95 1.99 18.11
C GLY A 35 -2.58 0.64 17.51
N LEU A 36 -2.56 -0.43 18.33
CA LEU A 36 -2.21 -1.80 17.86
C LEU A 36 -3.42 -2.71 17.59
N ASP A 37 -4.61 -2.39 18.12
CA ASP A 37 -5.70 -3.37 18.21
C ASP A 37 -6.77 -3.31 17.09
N GLY A 38 -6.54 -2.56 16.00
CA GLY A 38 -7.49 -2.44 14.89
C GLY A 38 -7.19 -3.37 13.70
N PRO A 39 -8.21 -3.93 13.01
CA PRO A 39 -8.01 -4.65 11.74
C PRO A 39 -7.36 -3.76 10.66
N LEU A 40 -7.52 -2.44 10.81
CA LEU A 40 -6.85 -1.45 9.98
C LEU A 40 -5.32 -1.56 10.10
N ASN A 41 -4.78 -1.78 11.31
CA ASN A 41 -3.34 -1.87 11.55
C ASN A 41 -2.70 -3.07 10.82
N LEU A 42 -3.45 -4.17 10.71
CA LEU A 42 -3.01 -5.33 9.94
C LEU A 42 -2.82 -4.93 8.47
N ILE A 43 -3.72 -4.13 7.90
CA ILE A 43 -3.64 -3.64 6.53
C ILE A 43 -2.46 -2.67 6.38
N TYR A 44 -2.21 -1.82 7.39
CA TYR A 44 -1.03 -0.96 7.45
C TYR A 44 0.27 -1.78 7.40
N ILE A 45 0.40 -2.82 8.22
CA ILE A 45 1.59 -3.71 8.26
C ILE A 45 1.74 -4.46 6.94
N LEU A 46 0.63 -4.98 6.40
CA LEU A 46 0.65 -5.72 5.15
C LEU A 46 1.18 -4.86 4.00
N PHE A 47 0.71 -3.62 3.86
CA PHE A 47 1.09 -2.75 2.74
C PHE A 47 2.27 -1.82 3.03
N GLU A 48 2.84 -1.82 4.23
CA GLU A 48 3.97 -0.96 4.63
C GLU A 48 5.13 -0.99 3.62
N PRO A 49 5.61 -2.15 3.13
CA PRO A 49 6.73 -2.18 2.19
C PRO A 49 6.41 -1.49 0.86
N ILE A 50 5.18 -1.67 0.36
CA ILE A 50 4.73 -1.02 -0.88
C ILE A 50 4.58 0.48 -0.66
N SER A 51 4.00 0.87 0.47
CA SER A 51 3.83 2.27 0.82
C SER A 51 5.16 3.01 1.01
N PHE A 52 6.18 2.35 1.56
CA PHE A 52 7.52 2.91 1.67
C PHE A 52 8.14 3.20 0.30
N ILE A 53 8.07 2.22 -0.62
CA ILE A 53 8.55 2.40 -2.00
C ILE A 53 7.75 3.50 -2.70
N TYR A 54 6.43 3.50 -2.57
CA TYR A 54 5.56 4.54 -3.12
C TYR A 54 5.94 5.92 -2.61
N PHE A 55 6.18 6.07 -1.30
CA PHE A 55 6.61 7.32 -0.69
C PHE A 55 7.94 7.81 -1.27
N ILE A 56 8.94 6.93 -1.44
CA ILE A 56 10.22 7.27 -2.09
C ILE A 56 10.00 7.76 -3.52
N ILE A 57 9.11 7.12 -4.28
CA ILE A 57 8.82 7.55 -5.66
C ILE A 57 8.15 8.92 -5.65
N VAL A 58 7.10 9.11 -4.85
CA VAL A 58 6.32 10.36 -4.78
C VAL A 58 7.19 11.53 -4.35
N ILE A 59 8.04 11.35 -3.33
CA ILE A 59 8.94 12.41 -2.87
C ILE A 59 10.03 12.72 -3.90
N SER A 60 10.57 11.70 -4.58
CA SER A 60 11.58 11.89 -5.64
C SER A 60 11.01 12.62 -6.86
N LEU A 61 9.71 12.48 -7.11
CA LEU A 61 9.00 13.19 -8.17
C LEU A 61 8.53 14.59 -7.74
N GLY A 62 8.72 15.00 -6.48
CA GLY A 62 8.24 16.27 -5.96
C GLY A 62 6.71 16.35 -5.84
N LEU A 63 6.03 15.20 -5.79
CA LEU A 63 4.56 15.10 -5.74
C LEU A 63 4.02 14.91 -4.31
N TYR A 64 4.89 14.99 -3.31
CA TYR A 64 4.50 14.81 -1.92
C TYR A 64 3.75 16.04 -1.40
N THR A 65 2.52 15.83 -0.96
CA THR A 65 1.67 16.83 -0.32
C THR A 65 1.38 16.37 1.11
N PRO A 66 1.82 17.11 2.14
CA PRO A 66 1.56 16.77 3.54
C PRO A 66 0.10 17.01 3.95
#